data_AF-A0A5Q0UHR4-F1
#
_entry.id   AF-A0A5Q0UHR4-F1
#
_cell.length_a   1.000
_cell.length_b   1.000
_cell.length_c   1.000
_cell.angle_alpha   90.00
_cell.angle_beta   90.00
_cell.angle_gamma   90.00
#
_symmetry.space_group_name_H-M   'P 1'
#
loop_
_entity.id
_entity.type
_entity.pdbx_description
1 polymer ?
#
loop_
_entity_poly.entity_id
_entity_poly.type
_entity_poly.pdbx_seq_one_letter_code
_entity_poly.pdbx_strand_id
1 'polypeptide(L)'
;MGWLRPGLVAAVLVTAAVGVSLPAQQMLVVSSVDSGDVLLQTPVEEDTRVSLAYTHSVERTRVVDTYRVRDGHLEMTRMAFESYGWGLPADANVTRVNGSFVYDPPGTFETITVKPGRIAGHRLHVGDRRYDLVNRSNARAVRITVERRSVVSAAVEHVTA
;
A
#
# COMPACT_ATOMS: atom_id res chain seq x y z
N MET A 1 -66.97 -34.50 -16.08
CA MET A 1 -67.01 -33.71 -14.82
C MET A 1 -66.14 -34.45 -13.80
N GLY A 2 -65.03 -33.97 -13.27
CA GLY A 2 -64.43 -32.64 -13.25
C GLY A 2 -62.90 -32.68 -13.34
N TRP A 3 -62.32 -31.50 -13.52
CA TRP A 3 -61.06 -31.23 -14.18
C TRP A 3 -59.79 -31.46 -13.34
N LEU A 4 -58.73 -31.90 -14.04
CA LEU A 4 -57.34 -31.73 -13.65
C LEU A 4 -57.04 -30.25 -13.41
N ARG A 5 -56.53 -29.91 -12.22
CA ARG A 5 -55.84 -28.64 -11.98
C ARG A 5 -54.39 -28.97 -11.62
N PRO A 6 -53.44 -28.89 -12.57
CA PRO A 6 -52.03 -28.86 -12.22
C PRO A 6 -51.74 -27.50 -11.59
N GLY A 7 -51.73 -27.46 -10.26
CA GLY A 7 -51.27 -26.30 -9.49
C GLY A 7 -49.77 -26.14 -9.70
N LEU A 8 -49.42 -25.34 -10.70
CA LEU A 8 -48.07 -24.85 -10.96
C LEU A 8 -47.70 -23.90 -9.81
N VAL A 9 -47.25 -24.45 -8.69
CA VAL A 9 -46.49 -23.67 -7.71
C VAL A 9 -45.04 -23.72 -8.18
N ALA A 10 -44.78 -22.95 -9.25
CA ALA A 10 -43.43 -22.48 -9.50
C ALA A 10 -43.06 -21.63 -8.29
N ALA A 11 -42.29 -22.20 -7.37
CA ALA A 11 -41.57 -21.43 -6.39
C ALA A 11 -40.58 -20.56 -7.17
N VAL A 12 -41.05 -19.37 -7.56
CA VAL A 12 -40.19 -18.29 -8.01
C VAL A 12 -39.34 -17.96 -6.80
N LEU A 13 -38.14 -18.53 -6.77
CA LEU A 13 -37.02 -18.04 -5.96
C LEU A 13 -36.74 -16.63 -6.45
N VAL A 14 -37.52 -15.67 -5.93
CA VAL A 14 -37.13 -14.27 -5.91
C VAL A 14 -36.00 -14.21 -4.91
N THR A 15 -34.80 -14.58 -5.33
CA THR A 15 -33.59 -14.11 -4.65
C THR A 15 -33.60 -12.60 -4.86
N ALA A 16 -34.19 -11.88 -3.91
CA ALA A 16 -33.94 -10.47 -3.73
C ALA A 16 -32.42 -10.36 -3.56
N ALA A 17 -31.73 -10.01 -4.65
CA ALA A 17 -30.38 -9.53 -4.61
C ALA A 17 -30.44 -8.17 -3.88
N VAL A 18 -30.60 -8.23 -2.56
CA VAL A 18 -30.24 -7.13 -1.69
C VAL A 18 -28.78 -6.88 -2.04
N GLY A 19 -28.50 -5.73 -2.65
CA GLY A 19 -27.15 -5.32 -2.97
C GLY A 19 -26.40 -5.21 -1.65
N VAL A 20 -25.77 -6.29 -1.24
CA VAL A 20 -24.87 -6.28 -0.09
C VAL A 20 -23.70 -5.43 -0.54
N SER A 21 -23.71 -4.16 -0.11
CA SER A 21 -22.56 -3.29 -0.19
C SER A 21 -21.50 -3.89 0.73
N LEU A 22 -20.63 -4.73 0.17
CA LEU A 22 -19.54 -5.31 0.91
C LEU A 22 -18.56 -4.19 1.25
N PRO A 23 -18.07 -4.12 2.50
CA PRO A 23 -17.17 -3.05 2.91
C PRO A 23 -15.91 -3.10 2.04
N ALA A 24 -15.67 -2.02 1.29
CA ALA A 24 -14.41 -1.84 0.59
C ALA A 24 -13.30 -1.57 1.62
N GLN A 25 -12.27 -2.41 1.64
CA GLN A 25 -11.13 -2.23 2.53
C GLN A 25 -10.02 -1.48 1.79
N GLN A 26 -9.35 -0.56 2.49
CA GLN A 26 -8.16 0.09 1.95
C GLN A 26 -6.97 -0.87 2.01
N MET A 27 -6.24 -0.97 0.91
CA MET A 27 -5.07 -1.83 0.77
C MET A 27 -3.91 -0.96 0.31
N LEU A 28 -2.76 -1.06 0.98
CA LEU A 28 -1.51 -0.61 0.39
C LEU A 28 -1.08 -1.64 -0.65
N VAL A 29 -0.89 -1.20 -1.88
CA VAL A 29 -0.55 -2.05 -3.01
C VAL A 29 0.83 -1.66 -3.52
N VAL A 30 1.70 -2.65 -3.69
CA VAL A 30 2.98 -2.49 -4.38
C VAL A 30 2.89 -3.24 -5.70
N SER A 31 3.07 -2.52 -6.81
CA SER A 31 3.04 -3.08 -8.16
C SER A 31 4.34 -2.83 -8.91
N SER A 32 4.68 -3.74 -9.81
CA SER A 32 5.76 -3.56 -10.78
C SER A 32 5.45 -2.37 -11.70
N VAL A 33 6.41 -1.46 -11.88
CA VAL A 33 6.25 -0.35 -12.84
C VAL A 33 6.19 -0.87 -14.27
N ASP A 34 6.99 -1.89 -14.58
CA ASP A 34 7.18 -2.41 -15.93
C ASP A 34 5.99 -3.26 -16.39
N SER A 35 5.49 -4.14 -15.53
CA SER A 35 4.44 -5.12 -15.87
C SER A 35 3.07 -4.81 -15.30
N GLY A 36 2.99 -3.99 -14.25
CA GLY A 36 1.74 -3.77 -13.50
C GLY A 36 1.41 -4.87 -12.49
N ASP A 37 2.19 -5.96 -12.44
CA ASP A 37 1.95 -7.08 -11.53
C ASP A 37 1.98 -6.64 -10.07
N VAL A 38 1.01 -7.11 -9.30
CA VAL A 38 0.93 -6.84 -7.87
C VAL A 38 1.91 -7.75 -7.12
N LEU A 39 2.89 -7.13 -6.45
CA LEU A 39 3.97 -7.81 -5.74
C LEU A 39 3.71 -7.93 -4.23
N LEU A 40 2.85 -7.05 -3.70
CA LEU A 40 2.43 -7.02 -2.31
C LEU A 40 1.08 -6.32 -2.22
N GLN A 41 0.18 -6.89 -1.41
CA GLN A 41 -1.01 -6.21 -0.93
C GLN A 41 -1.11 -6.38 0.56
N THR A 42 -1.50 -5.32 1.24
CA THR A 42 -1.59 -5.38 2.69
C THR A 42 -2.66 -4.41 3.19
N PRO A 43 -3.59 -4.85 4.05
CA PRO A 43 -4.67 -3.98 4.50
C PRO A 43 -4.13 -2.82 5.31
N VAL A 44 -4.70 -1.65 5.12
CA VAL A 44 -4.38 -0.42 5.85
C VAL A 44 -5.68 0.28 6.24
N GLU A 45 -5.59 1.10 7.27
CA GLU A 45 -6.65 1.98 7.73
C GLU A 45 -6.16 3.43 7.68
N GLU A 46 -7.08 4.36 7.87
CA GLU A 46 -6.73 5.76 8.10
C GLU A 46 -5.68 5.88 9.22
N ASP A 47 -4.73 6.79 9.06
CA ASP A 47 -3.56 6.97 9.94
C ASP A 47 -2.57 5.80 10.02
N THR A 48 -2.73 4.75 9.23
CA THR A 48 -1.73 3.67 9.18
C THR A 48 -0.38 4.25 8.76
N ARG A 49 0.64 4.05 9.62
CA ARG A 49 2.01 4.47 9.33
C ARG A 49 2.60 3.60 8.23
N VAL A 50 3.13 4.26 7.21
CA VAL A 50 3.89 3.64 6.11
C VAL A 50 5.27 4.27 6.07
N SER A 51 6.34 3.48 6.18
CA SER A 51 7.70 4.01 6.11
C SER A 51 8.53 3.30 5.04
N LEU A 52 9.26 4.09 4.24
CA LEU A 52 10.28 3.61 3.32
C LEU A 52 11.66 3.84 3.93
N ALA A 53 12.40 2.74 4.04
CA ALA A 53 13.67 2.68 4.73
C ALA A 53 14.78 2.26 3.77
N TYR A 54 15.80 3.08 3.56
CA TYR A 54 16.96 2.74 2.74
C TYR A 54 18.25 3.37 3.27
N THR A 55 19.36 2.98 2.65
CA THR A 55 20.68 3.60 2.76
C THR A 55 20.93 4.44 1.52
N HIS A 56 21.29 5.71 1.70
CA HIS A 56 21.59 6.61 0.60
C HIS A 56 22.84 6.14 -0.15
N SER A 57 22.81 6.12 -1.48
CA SER A 57 23.83 5.42 -2.30
C SER A 57 25.22 6.05 -2.22
N VAL A 58 25.29 7.38 -2.15
CA VAL A 58 26.53 8.16 -2.06
C VAL A 58 26.98 8.29 -0.62
N GLU A 59 26.09 8.79 0.23
CA GLU A 59 26.38 9.11 1.63
C GLU A 59 26.53 7.86 2.50
N ARG A 60 25.99 6.72 2.07
CA ARG A 60 25.98 5.45 2.80
C ARG A 60 25.37 5.56 4.20
N THR A 61 24.50 6.53 4.41
CA THR A 61 23.77 6.79 5.64
C THR A 61 22.30 6.42 5.53
N ARG A 62 21.64 6.25 6.66
CA ARG A 62 20.24 5.82 6.73
C ARG A 62 19.29 6.97 6.36
N VAL A 63 18.26 6.66 5.56
CA VAL A 63 17.14 7.57 5.26
C VAL A 63 15.78 6.89 5.51
N VAL A 64 14.88 7.56 6.22
CA VAL A 64 13.53 7.07 6.51
C VAL A 64 12.50 8.10 6.09
N ASP A 65 11.76 7.77 5.04
CA ASP A 65 10.57 8.52 4.62
C ASP A 65 9.35 7.91 5.32
N THR A 66 8.57 8.71 6.02
CA THR A 66 7.38 8.24 6.75
C THR A 66 6.15 9.00 6.30
N TYR A 67 5.13 8.21 6.02
CA TYR A 67 3.82 8.61 5.56
C TYR A 67 2.75 8.08 6.51
N ARG A 68 1.57 8.69 6.43
CA ARG A 68 0.34 8.16 6.97
C ARG A 68 -0.69 8.01 5.84
N VAL A 69 -1.51 6.97 5.93
CA VAL A 69 -2.64 6.80 5.02
C VAL A 69 -3.71 7.83 5.37
N ARG A 70 -4.07 8.68 4.41
CA ARG A 70 -5.06 9.76 4.58
C ARG A 70 -5.91 9.87 3.33
N ASP A 71 -7.22 9.66 3.47
CA ASP A 71 -8.20 9.77 2.38
C ASP A 71 -7.85 8.94 1.13
N GLY A 72 -7.21 7.79 1.33
CA GLY A 72 -6.74 6.92 0.23
C GLY A 72 -5.44 7.38 -0.44
N HIS A 73 -4.73 8.35 0.13
CA HIS A 73 -3.41 8.82 -0.30
C HIS A 73 -2.34 8.59 0.78
N LEU A 74 -1.08 8.83 0.44
CA LEU A 74 0.05 8.79 1.36
C LEU A 74 0.50 10.22 1.67
N GLU A 75 0.15 10.73 2.85
CA GLU A 75 0.63 12.03 3.34
C GLU A 75 1.97 11.83 4.05
N MET A 76 3.01 12.51 3.58
CA MET A 76 4.32 12.48 4.22
C MET A 76 4.29 13.30 5.50
N THR A 77 4.84 12.75 6.58
CA THR A 77 4.78 13.34 7.93
C THR A 77 6.14 13.49 8.57
N ARG A 78 7.15 12.81 8.00
CA ARG A 78 8.50 12.83 8.53
C ARG A 78 9.47 12.31 7.49
N MET A 79 10.59 12.99 7.36
CA MET A 79 11.81 12.45 6.78
C MET A 79 12.91 12.49 7.84
N ALA A 80 13.63 11.39 7.99
CA ALA A 80 14.78 11.30 8.88
C ALA A 80 16.02 10.85 8.09
N PHE A 81 17.13 11.58 8.23
CA PHE A 81 18.38 11.32 7.51
C PHE A 81 19.59 11.72 8.36
N GLU A 82 20.79 11.25 8.03
CA GLU A 82 22.00 11.46 8.88
C GLU A 82 23.07 12.34 8.22
N SER A 83 22.92 12.70 6.95
CA SER A 83 23.85 13.58 6.22
C SER A 83 23.09 14.50 5.26
N TYR A 84 23.54 15.75 5.12
CA TYR A 84 23.02 16.72 4.13
C TYR A 84 23.55 16.50 2.71
N GLY A 85 24.12 15.33 2.42
CA GLY A 85 24.74 15.05 1.12
C GLY A 85 23.81 15.15 -0.09
N TRP A 86 24.29 14.67 -1.24
CA TRP A 86 23.64 14.88 -2.54
C TRP A 86 22.14 14.54 -2.54
N GLY A 87 21.30 15.55 -2.83
CA GLY A 87 19.85 15.38 -3.04
C GLY A 87 19.01 15.34 -1.75
N LEU A 88 19.62 15.50 -0.57
CA LEU A 88 18.91 15.65 0.69
C LEU A 88 18.69 17.14 1.01
N PRO A 89 17.63 17.48 1.76
CA PRO A 89 17.19 18.87 1.93
C PRO A 89 18.14 19.63 2.86
N ALA A 90 19.15 20.26 2.27
CA ALA A 90 20.17 21.04 2.97
C ALA A 90 19.61 22.33 3.59
N ASP A 91 18.63 22.96 2.94
CA ASP A 91 18.03 24.22 3.37
C ASP A 91 16.76 24.05 4.22
N ALA A 92 16.34 22.81 4.51
CA ALA A 92 15.18 22.57 5.34
C ALA A 92 15.47 22.88 6.82
N ASN A 93 14.48 23.44 7.51
CA ASN A 93 14.56 23.61 8.96
C ASN A 93 14.38 22.24 9.63
N VAL A 94 15.49 21.64 10.07
CA VAL A 94 15.52 20.30 10.65
C VAL A 94 15.74 20.34 12.17
N THR A 95 15.13 19.39 12.87
CA THR A 95 15.42 19.09 14.27
C THR A 95 16.40 17.92 14.35
N ARG A 96 17.38 17.99 15.26
CA ARG A 96 18.26 16.85 15.54
C ARG A 96 17.65 15.95 16.61
N VAL A 97 17.48 14.67 16.30
CA VAL A 97 16.98 13.64 17.22
C VAL A 97 17.91 12.44 17.15
N ASN A 98 18.60 12.11 18.25
CA ASN A 98 19.48 10.94 18.37
C ASN A 98 20.52 10.80 17.23
N GLY A 99 21.07 11.93 16.78
CA GLY A 99 22.07 11.95 15.69
C GLY A 99 21.49 12.00 14.28
N SER A 100 20.17 11.88 14.11
CA SER A 100 19.49 12.09 12.82
C SER A 100 18.93 13.51 12.70
N PHE A 101 18.98 14.06 11.50
CA PHE A 101 18.20 15.21 11.07
C PHE A 101 16.78 14.76 10.75
N VAL A 102 15.80 15.52 11.23
CA VAL A 102 14.38 15.19 11.11
C VAL A 102 13.64 16.44 10.72
N TYR A 103 12.77 16.33 9.73
CA TYR A 103 11.80 17.38 9.42
C TYR A 103 10.51 16.78 8.88
N ASP A 104 9.49 17.63 8.80
CA ASP A 104 8.18 17.31 8.25
C ASP A 104 8.06 17.95 6.86
N PRO A 105 8.35 17.21 5.77
CA PRO A 105 8.15 17.72 4.43
C PRO A 105 6.65 17.81 4.11
N PRO A 106 6.17 18.93 3.54
CA PRO A 106 4.81 18.96 3.02
C PRO A 106 4.69 18.03 1.80
N GLY A 107 3.62 17.24 1.73
CA GLY A 107 3.30 16.48 0.53
C GLY A 107 2.30 15.35 0.75
N THR A 108 1.33 15.25 -0.16
CA THR A 108 0.39 14.13 -0.26
C THR A 108 0.56 13.47 -1.61
N PHE A 109 0.72 12.16 -1.62
CA PHE A 109 1.07 11.37 -2.80
C PHE A 109 0.01 10.32 -3.08
N GLU A 110 -0.57 10.37 -4.28
CA GLU A 110 -1.41 9.28 -4.79
C GLU A 110 -0.56 8.03 -5.12
N THR A 111 0.69 8.25 -5.51
CA THR A 111 1.64 7.21 -5.91
C THR A 111 3.04 7.59 -5.49
N ILE A 112 3.74 6.63 -4.87
CA ILE A 112 5.18 6.71 -4.66
C ILE A 112 5.84 5.73 -5.62
N THR A 113 6.78 6.21 -6.44
CA THR A 113 7.59 5.36 -7.31
C THR A 113 8.98 5.20 -6.73
N VAL A 114 9.42 3.96 -6.57
CA VAL A 114 10.72 3.61 -5.97
C VAL A 114 11.44 2.61 -6.86
N LYS A 115 12.76 2.75 -7.01
CA LYS A 115 13.62 1.69 -7.56
C LYS A 115 14.45 1.07 -6.44
N PRO A 116 14.02 -0.06 -5.85
CA PRO A 116 14.76 -0.74 -4.79
C PRO A 116 16.18 -1.12 -5.23
N GLY A 117 17.19 -0.48 -4.63
CA GLY A 117 18.59 -0.81 -4.86
C GLY A 117 19.08 -1.91 -3.91
N ARG A 118 19.84 -2.90 -4.43
CA ARG A 118 20.43 -3.98 -3.61
C ARG A 118 21.38 -3.46 -2.54
N ILE A 119 22.19 -2.44 -2.86
CA ILE A 119 23.10 -1.79 -1.92
C ILE A 119 22.32 -0.92 -0.93
N ALA A 120 21.33 -0.18 -1.42
CA ALA A 120 20.50 0.70 -0.61
C ALA A 120 19.57 -0.06 0.35
N GLY A 121 19.24 -1.32 0.06
CA GLY A 121 18.49 -2.19 0.97
C GLY A 121 17.10 -1.67 1.30
N HIS A 122 16.32 -1.26 0.28
CA HIS A 122 15.01 -0.65 0.49
C HIS A 122 14.05 -1.62 1.19
N ARG A 123 13.49 -1.17 2.32
CA ARG A 123 12.50 -1.88 3.12
C ARG A 123 11.25 -1.03 3.28
N LEU A 124 10.09 -1.65 3.15
CA LEU A 124 8.79 -1.04 3.38
C LEU A 124 8.23 -1.51 4.71
N HIS A 125 7.86 -0.59 5.59
CA HIS A 125 7.18 -0.88 6.84
C HIS A 125 5.73 -0.38 6.76
N VAL A 126 4.76 -1.21 7.15
CA VAL A 126 3.32 -0.89 7.10
C VAL A 126 2.69 -1.32 8.43
N GLY A 127 2.43 -0.34 9.31
CA GLY A 127 2.19 -0.63 10.73
C GLY A 127 3.36 -1.43 11.30
N ASP A 128 3.06 -2.61 11.85
CA ASP A 128 4.07 -3.51 12.42
C ASP A 128 4.73 -4.45 11.39
N ARG A 129 4.21 -4.50 10.17
CA ARG A 129 4.70 -5.43 9.13
C ARG A 129 5.88 -4.84 8.39
N ARG A 130 6.83 -5.69 8.02
CA ARG A 130 8.06 -5.31 7.31
C ARG A 130 8.23 -6.14 6.05
N TYR A 131 8.59 -5.48 4.96
CA TYR A 131 8.75 -6.10 3.65
C TYR A 131 10.09 -5.68 3.04
N ASP A 132 10.84 -6.66 2.56
CA ASP A 132 12.03 -6.43 1.75
C ASP A 132 11.60 -6.14 0.30
N LEU A 133 11.66 -4.87 -0.09
CA LEU A 133 11.27 -4.48 -1.44
C LEU A 133 12.29 -4.93 -2.48
N VAL A 134 13.57 -5.05 -2.11
CA VAL A 134 14.63 -5.51 -3.03
C VAL A 134 14.33 -6.94 -3.47
N ASN A 135 14.04 -7.81 -2.52
CA ASN A 135 13.73 -9.22 -2.82
C ASN A 135 12.38 -9.36 -3.52
N ARG A 136 11.34 -8.65 -3.06
CA ARG A 136 10.00 -8.75 -3.66
C ARG A 136 9.92 -8.25 -5.09
N SER A 137 10.67 -7.20 -5.45
CA SER A 137 10.67 -6.66 -6.81
C SER A 137 11.83 -7.16 -7.67
N ASN A 138 12.70 -8.01 -7.12
CA ASN A 138 13.98 -8.34 -7.72
C ASN A 138 14.78 -7.08 -8.15
N ALA A 139 14.78 -6.06 -7.29
CA ALA A 139 15.38 -4.74 -7.52
C ALA A 139 14.82 -3.95 -8.73
N ARG A 140 13.63 -4.33 -9.24
CA ARG A 140 12.92 -3.56 -10.28
C ARG A 140 12.06 -2.47 -9.67
N ALA A 141 11.76 -1.44 -10.47
CA ALA A 141 10.98 -0.29 -10.03
C ALA A 141 9.54 -0.70 -9.67
N VAL A 142 9.02 -0.08 -8.62
CA VAL A 142 7.68 -0.34 -8.09
C VAL A 142 6.91 0.96 -7.87
N ARG A 143 5.58 0.89 -8.03
CA ARG A 143 4.63 1.89 -7.51
C ARG A 143 4.06 1.40 -6.20
N ILE A 144 3.88 2.32 -5.27
CA ILE A 144 3.19 2.12 -4.00
C ILE A 144 1.98 3.05 -3.99
N THR A 145 0.79 2.48 -3.84
CA THR A 145 -0.51 3.18 -3.86
C THR A 145 -1.37 2.70 -2.70
N VAL A 146 -2.38 3.49 -2.35
CA VAL A 146 -3.48 3.04 -1.49
C VAL A 146 -4.72 2.88 -2.37
N GLU A 147 -5.33 1.70 -2.34
CA GLU A 147 -6.47 1.35 -3.18
C GLU A 147 -7.63 0.84 -2.34
N ARG A 148 -8.86 1.18 -2.71
CA ARG A 148 -10.06 0.54 -2.17
C ARG A 148 -10.33 -0.75 -2.95
N ARG A 149 -10.29 -1.89 -2.28
CA ARG A 149 -10.61 -3.20 -2.90
C ARG A 149 -11.76 -3.86 -2.16
N SER A 150 -12.66 -4.50 -2.92
CA SER A 150 -13.74 -5.30 -2.35
C SER A 150 -13.19 -6.65 -1.89
N VAL A 151 -13.69 -7.13 -0.74
CA VAL A 151 -13.26 -8.39 -0.10
C VAL A 151 -13.57 -9.67 -0.91
N VAL A 152 -14.24 -9.57 -2.06
CA VAL A 152 -14.71 -10.74 -2.84
C VAL A 152 -13.60 -11.41 -3.66
N SER A 153 -12.50 -10.73 -3.97
CA SER A 153 -11.42 -11.35 -4.75
C SER A 153 -10.57 -12.36 -3.95
N ALA A 154 -10.60 -12.34 -2.62
CA ALA A 154 -9.81 -13.28 -1.81
C ALA A 154 -10.49 -14.64 -1.60
N ALA A 155 -11.82 -14.73 -1.76
CA ALA A 155 -12.58 -15.95 -1.46
C ALA A 155 -12.73 -16.89 -2.67
N VAL A 156 -12.67 -16.37 -3.90
CA VAL A 156 -12.87 -17.18 -5.11
C VAL A 156 -11.62 -17.99 -5.47
N GLU A 157 -10.42 -17.51 -5.11
CA GLU A 157 -9.16 -18.20 -5.41
C GLU A 157 -8.86 -19.38 -4.47
N HIS A 158 -9.54 -19.47 -3.32
CA HIS A 158 -9.41 -20.59 -2.36
C HIS A 158 -10.40 -21.74 -2.60
N VAL A 159 -11.35 -21.56 -3.51
CA VAL A 159 -12.34 -22.59 -3.87
C VAL A 159 -11.99 -23.27 -5.20
N THR A 160 -11.03 -22.74 -5.96
CA THR A 160 -10.58 -23.30 -7.24
C THR A 160 -9.14 -23.81 -7.26
N ALA A 161 -8.52 -24.04 -6.09
CA ALA A 161 -7.20 -24.66 -5.97
C ALA A 161 -7.31 -26.11 -5.46
#